data_AF-A0A821HL93-F1
#
_entry.id   AF-A0A821HL93-F1
#
_cell.length_a   1.000
_cell.length_b   1.000
_cell.length_c   1.000
_cell.angle_alpha   90.00
_cell.angle_beta   90.00
_cell.angle_gamma   90.00
#
_symmetry.space_group_name_H-M   'P 1'
#
loop_
_entity.id
_entity.type
_entity.pdbx_description
1 polymer ?
#
loop_
_entity_poly.entity_id
_entity_poly.type
_entity_poly.pdbx_seq_one_letter_code
_entity_poly.pdbx_strand_id
1 'polypeptide(L)'
;MSNYRFSISEQNFLSFLFEKINEWLITAHIGDQMQYELHNNNREILNDYLLHFEFRRCFKTIWTMTKIIDNKKILFIEHITKETYEQKIKDNIDNNQGFQLFIQSLIGFTNLIRYIRDNYRKPIV
;
A
#
# COMPACT_ATOMS: atom_id res chain seq x y z
N MET A 1 -16.42 1.99 -6.35
CA MET A 1 -14.96 1.93 -6.60
C MET A 1 -14.48 3.35 -6.86
N SER A 2 -13.67 3.92 -5.96
CA SER A 2 -13.06 5.23 -6.17
C SER A 2 -11.96 5.09 -7.23
N ASN A 3 -12.12 5.74 -8.38
CA ASN A 3 -11.09 5.80 -9.43
C ASN A 3 -10.04 6.84 -9.01
N TYR A 4 -9.19 6.48 -8.04
CA TYR A 4 -8.00 7.27 -7.75
C TYR A 4 -7.06 7.20 -8.96
N ARG A 5 -6.87 8.33 -9.65
CA ARG A 5 -5.91 8.43 -10.75
C ARG A 5 -4.65 9.08 -10.20
N PHE A 6 -3.54 8.32 -10.22
CA PHE A 6 -2.22 8.87 -9.97
C PHE A 6 -1.94 10.01 -10.97
N SER A 7 -1.35 11.09 -10.49
CA SER A 7 -0.73 12.13 -11.31
C SER A 7 0.40 11.54 -12.17
N ILE A 8 0.78 12.27 -13.22
CA ILE A 8 1.86 11.83 -14.14
C ILE A 8 3.18 11.64 -13.38
N SER A 9 3.48 12.49 -12.39
CA SER A 9 4.68 12.37 -11.55
C SER A 9 4.64 11.11 -10.68
N GLU A 10 3.51 10.80 -10.06
CA GLU A 10 3.31 9.56 -9.28
C GLU A 10 3.48 8.31 -10.16
N GLN A 11 2.90 8.31 -11.36
CA GLN A 11 3.01 7.18 -12.30
C GLN A 11 4.44 6.95 -12.79
N ASN A 12 5.16 8.03 -13.11
CA ASN A 12 6.55 7.96 -13.55
C ASN A 12 7.44 7.43 -12.42
N PHE A 13 7.21 7.90 -11.19
CA PHE A 13 7.95 7.43 -10.02
C PHE A 13 7.70 5.95 -9.73
N LEU A 14 6.44 5.49 -9.76
CA LEU A 14 6.11 4.08 -9.57
C LEU A 14 6.71 3.19 -10.67
N SER A 15 6.62 3.63 -11.93
CA SER A 15 7.21 2.92 -13.07
C SER A 15 8.71 2.73 -12.90
N PHE A 16 9.42 3.80 -12.52
CA PHE A 16 10.86 3.75 -12.24
C PHE A 16 11.21 2.79 -11.09
N LEU A 17 10.43 2.81 -10.01
CA LEU A 17 10.65 1.88 -8.89
C LEU A 17 10.39 0.43 -9.30
N PHE A 18 9.34 0.17 -10.09
CA PHE A 18 9.03 -1.18 -10.56
C PHE A 18 10.11 -1.72 -11.48
N GLU A 19 10.66 -0.89 -12.35
CA GLU A 19 11.81 -1.24 -13.19
C GLU A 19 13.01 -1.64 -12.32
N LYS A 20 13.41 -0.80 -11.36
CA LYS A 20 14.51 -1.13 -10.44
C LYS A 20 14.30 -2.40 -9.63
N ILE A 21 13.07 -2.63 -9.15
CA ILE A 21 12.74 -3.84 -8.40
C ILE A 21 12.85 -5.07 -9.30
N ASN A 22 12.35 -5.00 -10.54
CA ASN A 22 12.45 -6.09 -11.49
C ASN A 22 13.90 -6.41 -11.84
N GLU A 23 14.72 -5.38 -12.13
CA GLU A 23 16.15 -5.55 -12.39
C GLU A 23 16.86 -6.25 -11.23
N TRP A 24 16.59 -5.80 -10.01
CA TRP A 24 17.15 -6.43 -8.81
C TRP A 24 16.67 -7.89 -8.66
N LEU A 25 15.36 -8.15 -8.83
CA LEU A 25 14.76 -9.48 -8.69
C LEU A 25 15.33 -10.53 -9.66
N ILE A 26 15.82 -10.13 -10.82
CA ILE A 26 16.48 -11.06 -11.77
C ILE A 26 17.71 -11.71 -11.14
N THR A 27 18.40 -10.99 -10.25
CA THR A 27 19.67 -11.44 -9.64
C THR A 27 19.54 -11.77 -8.16
N ALA A 28 18.48 -11.32 -7.50
CA ALA A 28 18.28 -11.51 -6.07
C ALA A 28 17.90 -12.95 -5.71
N HIS A 29 18.49 -13.48 -4.65
CA HIS A 29 18.10 -14.74 -4.04
C HIS A 29 17.00 -14.52 -2.98
N ILE A 30 16.30 -15.61 -2.62
CA ILE A 30 15.30 -15.56 -1.55
C ILE A 30 16.00 -15.19 -0.23
N GLY A 31 15.46 -14.19 0.47
CA GLY A 31 16.03 -13.62 1.69
C GLY A 31 16.88 -12.36 1.47
N ASP A 32 17.26 -12.06 0.22
CA ASP A 32 18.01 -10.85 -0.09
C ASP A 32 17.17 -9.60 0.14
N GLN A 33 17.85 -8.51 0.49
CA GLN A 33 17.22 -7.22 0.77
C GLN A 33 17.83 -6.10 -0.06
N MET A 34 16.96 -5.32 -0.68
CA MET A 34 17.28 -4.05 -1.32
C MET A 34 16.77 -2.90 -0.43
N GLN A 35 17.56 -1.83 -0.36
CA GLN A 35 17.20 -0.59 0.30
C GLN A 35 17.10 0.52 -0.73
N TYR A 36 16.06 1.34 -0.60
CA TYR A 36 15.87 2.52 -1.44
C TYR A 36 15.54 3.74 -0.60
N GLU A 37 16.34 4.81 -0.74
CA GLU A 37 16.10 6.06 -0.02
C GLU A 37 14.97 6.86 -0.68
N LEU A 38 13.87 7.06 0.05
CA LEU A 38 12.77 7.93 -0.34
C LEU A 38 13.13 9.39 0.00
N HIS A 39 13.66 10.10 -1.01
CA HIS A 39 13.95 11.53 -0.93
C HIS A 39 12.69 12.38 -0.71
N ASN A 40 12.85 13.58 -0.13
CA ASN A 40 11.75 14.44 0.31
C ASN A 40 10.75 14.80 -0.80
N ASN A 41 11.18 15.01 -2.04
CA ASN A 41 10.25 15.25 -3.16
C ASN A 41 9.33 14.05 -3.41
N ASN A 42 9.79 12.83 -3.12
CA ASN A 42 9.00 11.61 -3.27
C ASN A 42 8.08 11.36 -2.05
N ARG A 43 8.35 12.01 -0.90
CA ARG A 43 7.54 11.87 0.33
C ARG A 43 6.17 12.52 0.20
N GLU A 44 6.07 13.62 -0.55
CA GLU A 44 4.79 14.29 -0.82
C GLU A 44 4.02 13.60 -1.95
N ILE A 45 4.74 12.95 -2.87
CA ILE A 45 4.16 12.36 -4.08
C ILE A 45 3.28 11.16 -3.75
N LEU A 46 3.67 10.27 -2.82
CA LEU A 46 2.88 9.07 -2.51
C LEU A 46 2.82 8.78 -1.01
N ASN A 47 1.61 8.59 -0.50
CA ASN A 47 1.36 8.02 0.81
C ASN A 47 1.97 6.60 0.89
N ASP A 48 2.66 6.27 1.98
CA ASP A 48 3.25 4.94 2.21
C ASP A 48 2.26 3.81 2.00
N TYR A 49 1.01 4.03 2.43
CA TYR A 49 -0.04 3.05 2.23
C TYR A 49 -0.25 2.73 0.75
N LEU A 50 -0.32 3.76 -0.11
CA LEU A 50 -0.50 3.59 -1.55
C LEU A 50 0.72 2.91 -2.17
N LEU A 51 1.93 3.31 -1.77
CA LEU A 51 3.16 2.71 -2.27
C LEU A 51 3.23 1.21 -1.95
N HIS A 52 3.01 0.83 -0.69
CA HIS A 52 2.99 -0.57 -0.27
C HIS A 52 1.83 -1.35 -0.92
N PHE A 53 0.67 -0.73 -1.09
CA PHE A 53 -0.47 -1.34 -1.78
C PHE A 53 -0.14 -1.67 -3.23
N GLU A 54 0.48 -0.74 -3.96
CA GLU A 54 0.87 -0.94 -5.35
C GLU A 54 1.93 -2.04 -5.50
N PHE A 55 2.95 -2.07 -4.62
CA PHE A 55 3.91 -3.17 -4.62
C PHE A 55 3.24 -4.53 -4.37
N ARG A 56 2.34 -4.60 -3.38
CA ARG A 56 1.60 -5.83 -3.08
C ARG A 56 0.67 -6.25 -4.23
N ARG A 57 0.19 -5.30 -5.04
CA ARG A 57 -0.62 -5.60 -6.22
C ARG A 57 0.22 -6.25 -7.31
N CYS A 58 1.39 -5.69 -7.60
CA CYS A 58 2.25 -6.11 -8.71
C CYS A 58 3.18 -7.28 -8.39
N PHE A 59 3.65 -7.39 -7.15
CA PHE A 59 4.68 -8.36 -6.76
C PHE A 59 4.18 -9.27 -5.64
N LYS A 60 4.13 -10.58 -5.92
CA LYS A 60 3.74 -11.62 -4.95
C LYS A 60 4.95 -12.37 -4.36
N THR A 61 6.15 -11.91 -4.67
CA THR A 61 7.42 -12.49 -4.26
C THR A 61 8.28 -11.47 -3.52
N ILE A 62 7.73 -10.30 -3.14
CA ILE A 62 8.47 -9.33 -2.34
C ILE A 62 7.66 -8.92 -1.12
N TRP A 63 8.37 -8.59 -0.06
CA TRP A 63 7.82 -7.92 1.09
C TRP A 63 8.44 -6.53 1.22
N THR A 64 7.60 -5.53 1.51
CA THR A 64 8.06 -4.15 1.61
C THR A 64 7.74 -3.57 2.98
N MET A 65 8.68 -2.80 3.51
CA MET A 65 8.56 -2.09 4.78
C MET A 65 9.29 -0.76 4.69
N THR A 66 8.73 0.28 5.30
CA THR A 66 9.39 1.59 5.36
C THR A 66 9.86 1.86 6.77
N LYS A 67 11.10 2.34 6.93
CA LYS A 67 11.67 2.77 8.21
C LYS A 67 12.31 4.13 8.08
N ILE A 68 12.37 4.89 9.18
CA ILE A 68 13.11 6.14 9.24
C ILE A 68 14.46 5.84 9.93
N ILE A 69 15.56 6.11 9.23
CA ILE A 69 16.94 5.92 9.70
C ILE A 69 17.67 7.23 9.41
N ASP A 70 18.29 7.85 10.41
CA ASP A 70 19.04 9.11 10.28
C ASP A 70 18.29 10.22 9.55
N ASN A 71 17.01 10.43 9.90
CA ASN A 71 16.06 11.35 9.25
C ASN A 71 15.74 11.06 7.77
N LYS A 72 16.28 9.98 7.21
CA LYS A 72 15.98 9.49 5.88
C LYS A 72 14.92 8.40 5.95
N LYS A 73 14.04 8.38 4.96
CA LYS A 73 12.97 7.40 4.88
C LYS A 73 13.44 6.32 3.92
N ILE A 74 13.61 5.11 4.41
CA ILE A 74 14.19 4.01 3.64
C ILE A 74 13.11 2.97 3.42
N LEU A 75 12.87 2.68 2.14
CA LEU A 75 12.05 1.56 1.70
C LEU A 75 12.93 0.31 1.65
N PHE A 76 12.60 -0.66 2.49
CA PHE A 76 13.18 -1.99 2.49
C PHE A 76 12.32 -2.91 1.63
N ILE A 77 12.97 -3.66 0.75
CA ILE A 77 12.37 -4.62 -0.15
C ILE A 77 13.09 -5.95 0.06
N GLU A 78 12.35 -6.96 0.50
CA GLU A 78 12.85 -8.29 0.79
C GLU A 78 12.31 -9.27 -0.25
N HIS A 79 13.17 -10.08 -0.87
CA HIS A 79 12.74 -11.14 -1.77
C HIS A 79 12.27 -12.34 -0.94
N ILE A 80 11.02 -12.74 -1.12
CA ILE A 80 10.40 -13.84 -0.38
C ILE A 80 9.69 -14.80 -1.32
N THR A 81 9.40 -16.01 -0.82
CA THR A 81 8.55 -16.94 -1.55
C THR A 81 7.09 -16.46 -1.56
N LYS A 82 6.34 -16.93 -2.54
CA LYS A 82 4.89 -16.66 -2.64
C LYS A 82 4.13 -17.19 -1.41
N GLU A 83 4.54 -18.33 -0.87
CA GLU A 83 3.94 -18.93 0.33
C GLU A 83 4.14 -18.03 1.55
N THR A 84 5.37 -17.54 1.77
CA THR A 84 5.65 -16.58 2.85
C THR A 84 4.90 -15.27 2.65
N TYR A 85 4.71 -14.84 1.40
CA TYR A 85 3.94 -13.63 1.09
C TYR A 85 2.47 -13.78 1.50
N GLU A 86 1.85 -14.90 1.16
CA GLU A 86 0.45 -15.20 1.52
C GLU A 86 0.26 -15.29 3.04
N GLN A 87 1.21 -15.91 3.75
CA GLN A 87 1.22 -15.96 5.21
C GLN A 87 1.35 -14.55 5.81
N LYS A 88 2.35 -13.77 5.39
CA LYS A 88 2.56 -12.40 5.88
C LYS A 88 1.37 -11.49 5.59
N ILE A 89 0.66 -11.65 4.48
CA ILE A 89 -0.58 -10.90 4.21
C ILE A 89 -1.67 -11.27 5.20
N LYS A 90 -1.89 -12.57 5.43
CA LYS A 90 -2.90 -13.05 6.37
C LYS A 90 -2.64 -12.50 7.76
N ASP A 91 -1.40 -12.60 8.23
CA ASP A 91 -0.98 -12.06 9.51
C ASP A 91 -1.11 -10.53 9.58
N ASN A 92 -0.86 -9.81 8.48
CA ASN A 92 -1.04 -8.36 8.44
C ASN A 92 -2.52 -7.97 8.47
N ILE A 93 -3.42 -8.73 7.83
CA ILE A 93 -4.87 -8.48 7.90
C ILE A 93 -5.41 -8.75 9.31
N ASP A 94 -4.90 -9.81 9.95
CA ASP A 94 -5.34 -10.24 11.27
C ASP A 94 -4.79 -9.33 12.39
N ASN A 95 -3.58 -8.77 12.24
CA ASN A 95 -2.94 -7.93 13.26
C ASN A 95 -3.10 -6.41 13.06
N ASN A 96 -3.56 -5.95 11.89
CA ASN A 96 -3.60 -4.52 11.59
C ASN A 96 -4.94 -3.89 12.00
N GLN A 97 -5.04 -3.57 13.30
CA GLN A 97 -6.19 -2.92 13.93
C GLN A 97 -6.65 -1.66 13.18
N GLY A 98 -5.73 -0.91 12.56
CA GLY A 98 -6.06 0.28 11.77
C GLY A 98 -6.88 -0.03 10.50
N PHE A 99 -6.59 -1.14 9.83
CA PHE A 99 -7.37 -1.58 8.65
C PHE A 99 -8.76 -2.07 9.07
N GLN A 100 -8.86 -2.81 10.17
CA GLN A 100 -10.14 -3.25 10.74
C GLN A 100 -11.00 -2.06 11.17
N LEU A 101 -10.42 -1.06 11.83
CA LEU A 101 -11.10 0.19 12.20
C LEU A 101 -11.52 1.01 10.99
N PHE A 102 -10.69 1.09 9.95
CA PHE A 102 -11.06 1.75 8.68
C PHE A 102 -12.22 1.04 7.98
N ILE A 103 -12.17 -0.29 7.86
CA ILE A 103 -13.28 -1.09 7.31
C ILE A 103 -14.55 -0.92 8.16
N GLN A 104 -14.44 -0.95 9.49
CA GLN A 104 -15.57 -0.69 10.39
C GLN A 104 -16.14 0.72 10.19
N SER A 105 -15.29 1.74 10.00
CA SER A 105 -15.74 3.11 9.74
C SER A 105 -16.48 3.24 8.40
N LEU A 106 -16.02 2.54 7.36
CA LEU A 106 -16.70 2.46 6.06
C LEU A 106 -18.04 1.75 6.14
N ILE A 107 -18.12 0.65 6.90
CA ILE A 107 -19.37 -0.07 7.18
C ILE A 107 -20.32 0.85 7.97
N GLY A 108 -19.82 1.55 8.99
CA GLY A 108 -20.57 2.54 9.76
C GLY A 108 -21.15 3.65 8.90
N PHE A 109 -20.34 4.20 7.99
CA PHE A 109 -20.80 5.20 7.02
C PHE A 109 -21.86 4.65 6.06
N THR A 110 -21.68 3.44 5.56
CA THR A 110 -22.67 2.77 4.68
C THR A 110 -23.99 2.53 5.43
N ASN A 111 -23.92 2.13 6.69
CA ASN A 111 -25.08 1.97 7.56
C ASN A 111 -25.80 3.30 7.82
N LEU A 112 -25.05 4.39 7.98
CA LEU A 112 -25.62 5.74 8.12
C LEU A 112 -26.37 6.17 6.85
N ILE A 113 -25.76 5.99 5.67
CA ILE A 113 -26.41 6.28 4.39
C ILE A 113 -27.66 5.42 4.20
N ARG A 114 -27.59 4.14 4.54
CA ARG A 114 -28.76 3.25 4.51
C ARG A 114 -29.85 3.71 5.47
N TYR A 115 -29.48 4.09 6.70
CA TYR A 115 -30.43 4.62 7.69
C TYR A 115 -31.11 5.89 7.20
N ILE A 116 -30.36 6.82 6.62
CA ILE A 116 -30.89 8.04 6.02
C ILE A 116 -31.84 7.69 4.87
N ARG A 117 -31.47 6.79 3.96
CA ARG A 117 -32.34 6.33 2.88
C ARG A 117 -33.66 5.73 3.40
N ASP A 118 -33.57 4.90 4.43
CA ASP A 118 -34.71 4.10 4.89
C ASP A 118 -35.62 4.88 5.86
N ASN A 119 -35.10 5.88 6.58
CA ASN A 119 -35.83 6.61 7.64
C ASN A 119 -36.04 8.10 7.33
N TYR A 120 -35.27 8.69 6.43
CA TYR A 120 -35.38 10.11 6.10
C TYR A 120 -36.37 10.30 4.95
N ARG A 121 -37.57 10.82 5.27
CA ARG A 121 -38.68 10.99 4.31
C ARG A 121 -38.60 12.27 3.48
N LYS A 122 -37.59 13.11 3.69
CA LYS A 122 -37.41 14.38 2.97
C LYS A 122 -36.34 14.24 1.89
N PRO A 123 -36.52 14.86 0.71
CA PRO A 123 -35.51 14.86 -0.32
C PRO A 123 -34.23 15.51 0.20
N ILE A 124 -33.10 14.86 -0.07
CA ILE A 124 -31.76 15.34 0.24
C ILE A 124 -31.29 16.10 -1.00
N VAL A 125 -30.91 17.36 -0.82
CA VAL A 125 -30.44 18.27 -1.89
C VAL A 125 -28.93 18.22 -1.98
#